data_AF-A0A6I3L3D3-F1
#
_entry.id   AF-A0A6I3L3D3-F1
#
_cell.length_a   1.000
_cell.length_b   1.000
_cell.length_c   1.000
_cell.angle_alpha   90.00
_cell.angle_beta   90.00
_cell.angle_gamma   90.00
#
_symmetry.space_group_name_H-M   'P 1'
#
loop_
_entity.id
_entity.type
_entity.pdbx_description
1 polymer ?
#
loop_
_entity_poly.entity_id
_entity_poly.type
_entity_poly.pdbx_seq_one_letter_code
_entity_poly.pdbx_strand_id
1 'polypeptide(L)' 'MNTNPTAVSRTDQIERRLLGVPCDVWWSCQDAAYLAFSPQFPGLVCADAWSSLGAINRLENEIRRVLMTEPVPA' A
#
# COMPACT_ATOMS: atom_id res chain seq x y z
N MET A 1 -2.28 39.07 5.63
CA MET A 1 -2.90 37.81 5.16
C MET A 1 -1.89 36.71 5.40
N ASN A 2 -1.99 36.00 6.53
CA ASN A 2 -1.02 34.98 6.91
C ASN A 2 -1.50 33.63 6.35
N THR A 3 -0.99 33.23 5.19
CA THR A 3 -1.19 31.88 4.67
C THR A 3 -0.28 30.95 5.48
N ASN A 4 -0.82 30.33 6.53
CA ASN A 4 -0.18 29.14 7.10
C ASN A 4 -0.05 28.11 5.98
N PRO A 5 1.16 27.57 5.69
CA PRO A 5 1.28 26.44 4.78
C PRO A 5 0.43 25.32 5.36
N THR A 6 -0.60 24.94 4.61
CA THR A 6 -1.59 23.94 4.98
C THR A 6 -0.90 22.70 5.53
N ALA A 7 -1.13 22.38 6.81
CA ALA A 7 -0.73 21.12 7.38
C ALA A 7 -1.36 20.01 6.53
N VAL A 8 -0.55 19.32 5.73
CA VAL A 8 -0.99 18.23 4.86
C VAL A 8 -1.62 17.18 5.77
N SER A 9 -2.88 16.82 5.50
CA SER A 9 -3.60 15.80 6.28
C SER A 9 -2.78 14.52 6.35
N ARG A 10 -2.84 13.81 7.49
CA ARG A 10 -2.19 12.50 7.64
C ARG A 10 -2.59 11.55 6.51
N THR A 11 -3.85 11.61 6.06
CA THR A 11 -4.34 10.80 4.93
C THR A 11 -3.59 11.16 3.64
N ASP A 12 -3.43 12.44 3.33
CA ASP A 12 -2.73 12.88 2.12
C ASP A 12 -1.24 12.49 2.14
N GLN A 13 -0.62 12.48 3.33
CA GLN A 13 0.76 12.01 3.50
C GLN A 13 0.87 10.50 3.24
N ILE A 14 -0.10 9.71 3.70
CA ILE A 14 -0.16 8.27 3.48
C ILE A 14 -0.35 7.96 1.99
N GLU A 15 -1.29 8.63 1.31
CA GLU A 15 -1.51 8.42 -0.12
C GLU A 15 -0.28 8.81 -0.95
N ARG A 16 0.40 9.92 -0.62
CA ARG A 16 1.67 10.29 -1.28
C ARG A 16 2.76 9.25 -1.06
N ARG A 17 2.87 8.68 0.14
CA ARG A 17 3.84 7.63 0.43
C ARG A 17 3.52 6.37 -0.36
N LEU A 18 2.23 6.01 -0.45
CA LEU A 18 1.76 4.83 -1.18
C LEU A 18 2.14 4.88 -2.67
N LEU A 19 2.05 6.06 -3.31
CA LEU A 19 2.48 6.26 -4.71
C LEU A 19 3.97 5.93 -4.95
N GLY A 20 4.79 5.96 -3.92
CA GLY A 20 6.23 5.63 -3.98
C GLY A 20 6.56 4.18 -3.60
N VAL A 21 5.56 3.37 -3.25
CA VAL A 21 5.78 1.98 -2.86
C VAL A 21 5.80 1.09 -4.11
N PRO A 22 6.93 0.42 -4.43
CA PRO A 22 6.98 -0.53 -5.52
C PRO A 22 6.12 -1.75 -5.16
N CYS A 23 5.24 -2.13 -6.08
CA CYS A 23 4.37 -3.29 -5.97
C CYS A 23 4.63 -4.20 -7.15
N ASP A 24 4.96 -5.45 -6.86
CA ASP A 24 5.17 -6.50 -7.85
C ASP A 24 4.02 -7.51 -7.74
N VAL A 25 3.63 -8.06 -8.89
CA VAL A 25 2.55 -9.06 -8.97
C VAL A 25 2.94 -10.20 -9.90
N TRP A 26 2.68 -11.44 -9.48
CA TRP A 26 2.86 -12.62 -10.33
C TRP A 26 1.70 -13.61 -10.17
N TRP A 27 1.54 -14.50 -11.14
CA TRP A 27 0.60 -15.61 -11.04
C TRP A 27 1.24 -16.80 -10.32
N SER A 28 0.58 -17.31 -9.28
CA SER A 28 0.94 -18.56 -8.60
C SER A 28 0.09 -19.70 -9.12
N CYS A 29 0.73 -20.69 -9.76
CA CYS A 29 0.05 -21.91 -10.19
C CYS A 29 -0.41 -22.77 -9.00
N GLN A 30 0.31 -22.72 -7.87
CA GLN A 30 -0.02 -23.50 -6.68
C GLN A 30 -1.29 -22.97 -6.00
N ASP A 31 -1.43 -21.64 -5.92
CA ASP A 31 -2.57 -20.99 -5.28
C ASP A 31 -3.71 -20.70 -6.26
N ALA A 32 -3.48 -20.92 -7.56
CA ALA A 32 -4.37 -20.51 -8.65
C ALA A 32 -4.82 -19.05 -8.51
N ALA A 33 -3.88 -18.16 -8.17
CA ALA A 33 -4.16 -16.77 -7.88
C ALA A 33 -2.99 -15.83 -8.24
N TYR A 34 -3.32 -14.55 -8.44
CA TYR A 34 -2.34 -13.47 -8.50
C TYR A 34 -1.87 -13.14 -7.09
N LEU A 35 -0.57 -13.11 -6.86
CA LEU A 35 0.06 -12.71 -5.62
C LEU A 35 0.72 -11.35 -5.81
N ALA A 36 0.32 -10.38 -5.01
CA ALA A 36 0.93 -9.05 -4.94
C ALA A 36 1.73 -8.91 -3.65
N PHE A 37 2.93 -8.33 -3.75
CA PHE A 37 3.80 -8.04 -2.61
C PHE A 37 4.60 -6.75 -2.84
N SER A 38 5.18 -6.20 -1.77
CA SER A 38 6.11 -5.07 -1.86
C SER A 38 7.39 -5.36 -1.07
N PRO A 39 8.59 -5.15 -1.64
CA PRO A 39 9.85 -5.29 -0.91
C PRO A 39 9.97 -4.36 0.31
N GLN A 40 9.26 -3.22 0.32
CA GLN A 40 9.23 -2.29 1.45
C GLN A 40 8.37 -2.80 2.61
N PHE A 41 7.46 -3.73 2.34
CA PHE A 41 6.56 -4.35 3.31
C PHE A 41 6.61 -5.87 3.18
N PRO A 42 7.76 -6.51 3.51
CA PRO A 42 7.99 -7.94 3.21
C PRO A 42 7.05 -8.89 3.96
N GLY A 43 6.38 -8.42 5.01
CA GLY A 43 5.35 -9.18 5.73
C GLY A 43 3.96 -9.15 5.08
N LEU A 44 3.77 -8.35 4.02
CA LEU A 44 2.49 -8.21 3.33
C LEU A 44 2.52 -8.91 1.97
N VAL A 45 1.71 -9.97 1.85
CA VAL A 45 1.42 -10.65 0.58
C VAL A 45 -0.09 -10.79 0.47
N CYS A 46 -0.65 -10.35 -0.65
CA CYS A 46 -2.08 -10.43 -0.91
C CYS A 46 -2.35 -11.29 -2.15
N ALA A 47 -3.37 -12.14 -2.07
CA ALA A 47 -3.78 -13.01 -3.16
C ALA A 47 -5.15 -12.59 -3.71
N ASP A 48 -5.33 -12.68 -5.03
CA ASP A 48 -6.62 -12.57 -5.68
C ASP A 48 -6.72 -13.54 -6.86
N ALA A 49 -7.72 -14.40 -6.86
CA ALA A 49 -7.89 -15.44 -7.88
C ALA A 49 -8.36 -14.89 -9.23
N TRP A 50 -8.90 -13.67 -9.27
CA TRP A 50 -9.63 -13.16 -10.44
C TRP A 50 -8.84 -12.12 -11.21
N SER A 51 -8.00 -11.32 -10.53
CA SER A 51 -7.22 -10.29 -11.21
C SER A 51 -5.96 -9.87 -10.47
N SER A 52 -4.92 -9.51 -11.23
CA SER A 52 -3.72 -8.88 -10.71
C SER A 52 -4.03 -7.54 -10.02
N LEU A 53 -4.93 -6.75 -10.58
CA LEU A 53 -5.38 -5.49 -9.98
C LEU A 53 -6.08 -5.70 -8.63
N GLY A 54 -6.87 -6.77 -8.49
CA GLY A 54 -7.49 -7.15 -7.22
C GLY A 54 -6.46 -7.47 -6.15
N ALA A 55 -5.40 -8.20 -6.50
CA ALA A 55 -4.30 -8.49 -5.58
C ALA A 55 -3.55 -7.20 -5.16
N ILE A 56 -3.27 -6.31 -6.10
CA ILE A 56 -2.61 -5.01 -5.85
C ILE A 56 -3.48 -4.13 -4.93
N ASN A 57 -4.77 -3.96 -5.23
CA ASN A 57 -5.67 -3.14 -4.42
C ASN A 57 -5.75 -3.65 -2.97
N ARG A 58 -5.75 -4.97 -2.76
CA ARG A 58 -5.71 -5.57 -1.43
C ARG A 58 -4.40 -5.25 -0.72
N LEU A 59 -3.26 -5.37 -1.41
CA LEU A 59 -1.95 -5.03 -0.87
C LEU A 59 -1.88 -3.56 -0.45
N GLU A 60 -2.32 -2.63 -1.32
CA GLU A 60 -2.36 -1.21 -1.03
C GLU A 60 -3.22 -0.88 0.20
N ASN A 61 -4.36 -1.57 0.36
CA ASN A 61 -5.20 -1.42 1.54
C ASN A 61 -4.49 -1.86 2.83
N GLU A 62 -3.75 -2.96 2.80
CA GLU A 62 -2.96 -3.41 3.95
C GLU A 62 -1.79 -2.47 4.25
N ILE A 63 -1.09 -1.98 3.23
CA ILE A 63 -0.04 -0.97 3.41
C ILE A 63 -0.64 0.30 4.03
N ARG A 64 -1.78 0.78 3.54
CA ARG A 64 -2.49 1.94 4.10
C ARG A 64 -2.81 1.73 5.58
N ARG A 65 -3.27 0.54 5.97
CA ARG A 65 -3.53 0.19 7.38
C ARG A 65 -2.26 0.27 8.22
N VAL A 66 -1.15 -0.32 7.75
CA VAL A 66 0.14 -0.26 8.45
C VAL A 66 0.58 1.20 8.64
N LEU A 67 0.55 2.00 7.58
CA LEU A 67 0.93 3.42 7.63
C LEU A 67 0.02 4.28 8.55
N MET A 68 -1.26 3.93 8.66
CA MET A 68 -2.17 4.56 9.62
C MET A 68 -1.82 4.21 11.07
N THR A 69 -1.23 3.03 11.32
CA THR A 69 -0.84 2.57 12.66
C THR A 69 0.59 2.96 13.06
N GLU A 70 1.46 3.33 12.13
CA GLU A 70 2.82 3.79 12.45
C GLU A 70 2.78 5.08 13.30
N PRO A 71 3.56 5.19 14.39
CA PRO A 71 3.71 6.44 15.11
C PRO A 71 4.40 7.47 14.20
N VAL A 72 3.87 8.70 14.18
CA VAL A 72 4.51 9.80 13.44
C VAL A 72 5.88 10.03 14.09
N PRO A 73 7.01 9.96 13.33
CA PRO A 73 8.30 10.28 13.89
C PRO A 73 8.28 11.74 14.41
N ALA A 74 8.68 11.90 15.67
CA ALA A 74 8.70 13.18 16.38
C ALA A 74 9.67 14.19 15.75
#